data_AF-A0A812WVK1-F1
#
_entry.id   AF-A0A812WVK1-F1
#
_cell.length_a   1.000
_cell.length_b   1.000
_cell.length_c   1.000
_cell.angle_alpha   90.00
_cell.angle_beta   90.00
_cell.angle_gamma   90.00
#
_symmetry.space_group_name_H-M   'P 1'
#
loop_
_entity.id
_entity.type
_entity.pdbx_description
1 polymer ?
#
loop_
_entity_poly.entity_id
_entity_poly.type
_entity_poly.pdbx_seq_one_letter_code
_entity_poly.pdbx_strand_id
1 'polypeptide(L)'
;MTKDNHLLGKFELGGIPPAPRGQPQIEVTFEIDSNGILNVGAEDKGTGKSEKITITNDKGRLTEEQIEKMIREAEEFADEDKKVKERVDAKNAFDGYIHSMRSATEGSGDNKGLSEKMDSDEKEKILDALKDGQSWLDSNPEADAEEIKEKHKEIEGICAPIVSKYYGGGGAGGAGGVMSEEALEALRALEQLGERLGLQGSDTEKIFHGVVEERLKEMMIPVRDAWEEATYTKEALMQLNKERGKDLGDDPTADGTGAELGIKDSPPLEGVRGFKLMEELSKVADFYTRNKVLKEDAVDPTSEDEDAWAAAYPVQVGKWIEDKNKEEMYGIFVWNAITCQDTAARDKWNAAKTVVGGILGLSPKLQQKVLVRMVSRWCNMFIKSKVQEQGELKKDDVSMLTDWAPMFFGIEKDVTMDMVQAANKSLLQNKVLKILNKPSVTPEDLSKLRAEVEEWDLEVAKDLELSRPQLRSLFKVEVASVVEDPDLTDEQKVDGIEASREAFGLAEKEAMSEMQDLIKSRCRSCLVNASGDLLQENEAAAVDQMQRLELLAAFGLSAGVEFQDDWEVAPAMRQKLLKIYTSGSKGRAPDTRMLERVLSLVHA
;
A
#
# COMPACT_ATOMS: atom_id res chain seq x y z
N MET A 1 -6.75 38.14 9.53
CA MET A 1 -7.06 36.78 10.01
C MET A 1 -7.57 36.72 11.45
N THR A 2 -7.28 37.68 12.34
CA THR A 2 -7.71 37.59 13.75
C THR A 2 -8.93 38.46 14.11
N LYS A 3 -9.51 39.19 13.14
CA LYS A 3 -10.57 40.18 13.38
C LYS A 3 -11.93 39.54 13.68
N ASP A 4 -12.18 38.38 13.07
CA ASP A 4 -13.46 37.66 13.16
C ASP A 4 -13.44 36.58 14.25
N ASN A 5 -12.28 36.40 14.90
CA ASN A 5 -12.12 35.50 16.03
C ASN A 5 -12.58 36.15 17.34
N HIS A 6 -13.03 35.33 18.28
CA HIS A 6 -13.38 35.81 19.62
C HIS A 6 -12.11 36.16 20.43
N LEU A 7 -11.92 37.43 20.74
CA LEU A 7 -10.77 37.91 21.51
C LEU A 7 -10.91 37.54 22.99
N LEU A 8 -10.10 36.60 23.45
CA LEU A 8 -10.07 36.13 24.84
C LEU A 8 -9.28 37.05 25.78
N GLY A 9 -8.26 37.74 25.28
CA GLY A 9 -7.44 38.64 26.07
C GLY A 9 -6.29 39.26 25.26
N LYS A 10 -5.77 40.38 25.73
CA LYS A 10 -4.59 41.06 25.16
C LYS A 10 -3.71 41.55 26.31
N PHE A 11 -2.41 41.33 26.19
CA PHE A 11 -1.40 41.95 27.04
C PHE A 11 -0.25 42.45 26.16
N GLU A 12 0.58 43.34 26.69
CA GLU A 12 1.68 43.96 25.95
C GLU A 12 2.99 43.69 26.69
N LEU A 13 3.92 42.98 26.04
CA LEU A 13 5.26 42.74 26.55
C LEU A 13 6.13 43.96 26.25
N GLY A 14 6.35 44.80 27.27
CA GLY A 14 7.12 46.03 27.15
C GLY A 14 8.62 45.87 27.39
N GLY A 15 9.41 46.83 26.92
CA GLY A 15 10.82 46.96 27.29
C GLY A 15 11.79 46.05 26.53
N ILE A 16 11.40 45.59 25.34
CA ILE A 16 12.28 44.93 24.37
C ILE A 16 13.24 46.00 23.79
N PRO A 17 14.56 45.81 23.85
CA PRO A 17 15.51 46.74 23.27
C PRO A 17 15.33 46.81 21.75
N PRO A 18 15.49 47.99 21.14
CA PRO A 18 15.38 48.12 19.68
C PRO A 18 16.45 47.25 19.00
N ALA A 19 15.99 46.27 18.23
CA ALA A 19 16.84 45.33 17.51
C ALA A 19 16.35 45.17 16.06
N PRO A 20 17.25 44.81 15.12
CA PRO A 20 16.89 44.40 13.76
C PRO A 20 15.75 43.37 13.71
N ARG A 21 14.92 43.46 12.67
CA ARG A 21 13.77 42.57 12.46
C ARG A 21 14.27 41.10 12.37
N GLY A 22 13.66 40.21 13.16
CA GLY A 22 14.03 38.79 13.22
C GLY A 22 15.07 38.42 14.29
N GLN A 23 15.69 39.40 14.96
CA GLN A 23 16.64 39.15 16.04
C GLN A 23 16.01 38.96 17.43
N PRO A 24 14.93 39.67 17.82
CA PRO A 24 14.22 39.39 19.06
C PRO A 24 13.64 37.98 19.07
N GLN A 25 13.98 37.19 20.09
CA GLN A 25 13.46 35.84 20.28
C GLN A 25 12.42 35.85 21.40
N ILE A 26 11.15 35.91 21.03
CA ILE A 26 10.03 35.88 21.98
C ILE A 26 9.49 34.45 22.06
N GLU A 27 9.57 33.85 23.23
CA GLU A 27 8.94 32.58 23.56
C GLU A 27 7.54 32.82 24.09
N VAL A 28 6.53 32.28 23.41
CA VAL A 28 5.13 32.39 23.84
C VAL A 28 4.67 31.02 24.31
N THR A 29 4.27 30.93 25.57
CA THR A 29 3.80 29.68 26.20
C THR A 29 2.29 29.77 26.43
N PHE A 30 1.56 28.77 25.96
CA PHE A 30 0.12 28.63 26.19
C PHE A 30 -0.11 27.41 27.09
N GLU A 31 -0.64 27.64 28.29
CA GLU A 31 -0.96 26.57 29.26
C GLU A 31 -2.45 26.59 29.55
N ILE A 32 -3.13 25.45 29.37
CA ILE A 32 -4.53 25.27 29.76
C ILE A 32 -4.55 24.35 30.97
N ASP A 33 -5.09 24.83 32.08
CA ASP A 33 -5.23 24.02 33.29
C ASP A 33 -6.44 23.08 33.24
N SER A 34 -6.53 22.16 34.21
CA SER A 34 -7.65 21.21 34.32
C SER A 34 -9.03 21.85 34.51
N ASN A 35 -9.08 23.15 34.82
CA ASN A 35 -10.31 23.93 34.97
C ASN A 35 -10.67 24.71 33.69
N GLY A 36 -9.87 24.58 32.64
CA GLY A 36 -10.04 25.30 31.38
C GLY A 36 -9.63 26.77 31.48
N ILE A 37 -8.78 27.14 32.43
CA ILE A 37 -8.18 28.48 32.53
C ILE A 37 -6.94 28.51 31.64
N LEU A 38 -6.92 29.44 30.69
CA LEU A 38 -5.81 29.63 29.77
C LEU A 38 -4.82 30.65 30.36
N ASN A 39 -3.60 30.22 30.63
CA ASN A 39 -2.48 31.08 30.94
C ASN A 39 -1.65 31.28 29.67
N VAL A 40 -1.47 32.53 29.26
CA VAL A 40 -0.61 32.89 28.13
C VAL A 40 0.55 33.72 28.67
N GLY A 41 1.76 33.20 28.56
CA GLY A 41 3.00 33.89 28.89
C GLY A 41 3.79 34.24 27.64
N ALA A 42 4.47 35.38 27.63
CA ALA A 42 5.47 35.73 26.63
C ALA A 42 6.76 36.16 27.32
N GLU A 43 7.89 35.57 26.93
CA GLU A 43 9.22 35.86 27.45
C GLU A 43 10.18 36.22 26.32
N ASP A 44 10.91 37.34 26.47
CA ASP A 44 12.02 37.69 25.57
C ASP A 44 13.30 36.99 26.04
N LYS A 45 13.79 35.99 25.29
CA LYS A 45 15.01 35.23 25.64
C LYS A 45 16.27 36.08 25.71
N GLY A 46 16.29 37.23 25.04
CA GLY A 46 17.44 38.13 25.07
C GLY A 46 17.54 38.94 26.37
N THR A 47 16.40 39.38 26.92
CA THR A 47 16.36 40.24 28.11
C THR A 47 15.84 39.56 29.37
N GLY A 48 15.26 38.36 29.25
CA GLY A 48 14.61 37.63 30.35
C GLY A 48 13.34 38.31 30.87
N LYS A 49 12.80 39.29 30.14
CA LYS A 49 11.54 39.93 30.51
C LYS A 49 10.38 39.05 30.09
N SER A 50 9.51 38.75 31.05
CA SER A 50 8.30 37.96 30.84
C SER A 50 7.07 38.73 31.27
N GLU A 51 6.00 38.65 30.49
CA GLU A 51 4.66 39.09 30.87
C GLU A 51 3.68 37.93 30.69
N LYS A 52 2.64 37.88 31.52
CA LYS A 52 1.62 36.81 31.43
C LYS A 52 0.22 37.32 31.70
N ILE A 53 -0.75 36.72 31.02
CA ILE A 53 -2.18 36.92 31.24
C ILE A 53 -2.83 35.59 31.61
N THR A 54 -3.73 35.64 32.60
CA THR A 54 -4.58 34.50 32.98
C THR A 54 -6.01 34.79 32.53
N ILE A 55 -6.53 33.95 31.66
CA ILE A 55 -7.87 34.05 31.07
C ILE A 55 -8.75 33.00 31.75
N THR A 56 -9.60 33.46 32.67
CA THR A 56 -10.51 32.60 33.45
C THR A 56 -11.81 32.31 32.71
N ASN A 57 -12.34 31.10 32.91
CA ASN A 57 -13.49 30.48 32.21
C ASN A 57 -14.84 31.26 32.32
N ASP A 58 -14.95 32.25 33.20
CA ASP A 58 -16.25 32.83 33.59
C ASP A 58 -16.65 34.15 32.89
N LYS A 59 -15.75 34.79 32.13
CA LYS A 59 -16.05 36.08 31.47
C LYS A 59 -15.97 35.96 29.95
N GLY A 60 -17.14 35.99 29.29
CA GLY A 60 -17.23 36.09 27.82
C GLY A 60 -17.43 34.78 27.08
N ARG A 61 -17.72 33.67 27.78
CA ARG A 61 -17.95 32.37 27.15
C ARG A 61 -19.11 32.43 26.14
N LEU A 62 -18.80 32.03 24.92
CA LEU A 62 -19.79 31.80 23.86
C LEU A 62 -20.75 30.68 24.32
N THR A 63 -22.05 30.87 24.12
CA THR A 63 -23.01 29.77 24.33
C THR A 63 -22.72 28.63 23.36
N GLU A 64 -23.17 27.42 23.67
CA GLU A 64 -23.02 26.26 22.77
C GLU A 64 -23.59 26.55 21.37
N GLU A 65 -24.72 27.25 21.30
CA GLU A 65 -25.32 27.74 20.06
C GLU A 65 -24.44 28.74 19.31
N GLN A 66 -23.74 29.64 20.02
CA GLN A 66 -22.80 30.58 19.41
C GLN A 66 -21.53 29.87 18.93
N ILE A 67 -21.05 28.86 19.66
CA ILE A 67 -19.91 28.02 19.27
C ILE A 67 -20.24 27.27 17.98
N GLU A 68 -21.38 26.58 17.93
CA GLU A 68 -21.82 25.88 16.73
C GLU A 68 -22.02 26.81 15.53
N LYS A 69 -22.58 28.01 15.77
CA LYS A 69 -22.72 29.03 14.74
C LYS A 69 -21.35 29.50 14.21
N MET A 70 -20.38 29.77 15.08
CA MET A 70 -19.04 30.20 14.68
C MET A 70 -18.28 29.08 13.95
N ILE A 71 -18.45 27.81 14.34
CA ILE A 71 -17.87 26.67 13.62
C ILE A 71 -18.46 26.60 12.21
N ARG A 72 -19.78 26.73 12.08
CA ARG A 72 -20.45 26.70 10.78
C ARG A 72 -20.05 27.87 9.88
N GLU A 73 -19.95 29.08 10.43
CA GLU A 73 -19.47 30.25 9.70
C GLU A 73 -18.00 30.05 9.28
N ALA A 74 -17.14 29.51 10.14
CA ALA A 74 -15.74 29.21 9.79
C ALA A 74 -15.62 28.15 8.67
N GLU A 75 -16.53 27.17 8.61
CA GLU A 75 -16.61 26.20 7.52
C GLU A 75 -17.13 26.82 6.22
N GLU A 76 -18.17 27.66 6.30
CA GLU A 76 -18.77 28.35 5.15
C GLU A 76 -17.80 29.33 4.49
N PHE A 77 -17.01 30.04 5.29
CA PHE A 77 -16.04 31.04 4.81
C PHE A 77 -14.61 30.51 4.69
N ALA A 78 -14.37 29.21 4.90
CA ALA A 78 -13.02 28.61 4.87
C ALA A 78 -12.25 28.90 3.55
N ASP A 79 -12.94 28.87 2.41
CA ASP A 79 -12.34 29.13 1.10
C ASP A 79 -12.01 30.63 0.92
N GLU A 80 -12.82 31.53 1.48
CA GLU A 80 -12.56 32.98 1.47
C GLU A 80 -11.41 33.33 2.42
N ASP A 81 -11.39 32.74 3.62
CA ASP A 81 -10.31 32.87 4.59
C ASP A 81 -8.98 32.33 4.06
N LYS A 82 -9.02 31.24 3.28
CA LYS A 82 -7.84 30.71 2.59
C LYS A 82 -7.29 31.71 1.58
N LYS A 83 -8.14 32.36 0.78
CA LYS A 83 -7.70 33.41 -0.16
C LYS A 83 -7.12 34.63 0.56
N VAL A 84 -7.75 35.06 1.66
CA VAL A 84 -7.24 36.16 2.49
C VAL A 84 -5.90 35.79 3.13
N LYS A 85 -5.74 34.55 3.59
CA LYS A 85 -4.47 34.02 4.10
C LYS A 85 -3.39 34.00 3.03
N GLU A 86 -3.69 33.44 1.85
CA GLU A 86 -2.76 33.42 0.71
C GLU A 86 -2.31 34.82 0.30
N ARG A 87 -3.23 35.81 0.33
CA ARG A 87 -2.91 37.22 0.10
C ARG A 87 -1.99 37.80 1.17
N VAL A 88 -2.28 37.55 2.44
CA VAL A 88 -1.45 38.04 3.56
C VAL A 88 -0.06 37.38 3.56
N ASP A 89 0.01 36.09 3.27
CA ASP A 89 1.27 35.35 3.16
C ASP A 89 2.10 35.86 1.98
N ALA A 90 1.48 36.09 0.82
CA ALA A 90 2.15 36.70 -0.34
C ALA A 90 2.66 38.11 -0.03
N LYS A 91 1.86 38.93 0.66
CA LYS A 91 2.26 40.27 1.11
C LYS A 91 3.44 40.23 2.08
N ASN A 92 3.38 39.37 3.08
CA ASN A 92 4.45 39.20 4.07
C ASN A 92 5.73 38.66 3.42
N ALA A 93 5.61 37.75 2.45
CA ALA A 93 6.74 37.25 1.68
C ALA A 93 7.39 38.37 0.85
N PHE A 94 6.60 39.21 0.17
CA PHE A 94 7.13 40.32 -0.62
C PHE A 94 7.74 41.43 0.26
N ASP A 95 7.08 41.81 1.37
CA ASP A 95 7.62 42.76 2.37
C ASP A 95 8.94 42.23 2.98
N GLY A 96 8.96 40.94 3.33
CA GLY A 96 10.16 40.25 3.81
C GLY A 96 11.29 40.26 2.78
N TYR A 97 10.99 40.02 1.51
CA TYR A 97 11.95 40.10 0.42
C TYR A 97 12.51 41.52 0.24
N ILE A 98 11.65 42.56 0.25
CA ILE A 98 12.08 43.95 0.13
C ILE A 98 13.04 44.33 1.27
N HIS A 99 12.69 43.96 2.49
CA HIS A 99 13.52 44.23 3.66
C HIS A 99 14.84 43.44 3.66
N SER A 100 14.81 42.16 3.27
CA SER A 100 16.01 41.33 3.16
C SER A 100 16.96 41.88 2.08
N MET A 101 16.43 42.21 0.91
CA MET A 101 17.22 42.74 -0.21
C MET A 101 17.79 44.13 0.08
N ARG A 102 17.02 44.99 0.75
CA ARG A 102 17.49 46.29 1.23
C ARG A 102 18.65 46.11 2.22
N SER A 103 18.51 45.20 3.18
CA SER A 103 19.55 44.90 4.16
C SER A 103 20.80 44.30 3.52
N ALA A 104 20.65 43.44 2.51
CA ALA A 104 21.77 42.89 1.74
C ALA A 104 22.52 43.98 0.93
N THR A 105 21.79 44.97 0.42
CA THR A 105 22.31 46.04 -0.44
C THR A 105 22.92 47.21 0.35
N GLU A 106 22.32 47.60 1.48
CA GLU A 106 22.75 48.74 2.30
C GLU A 106 23.58 48.31 3.53
N GLY A 107 23.48 47.05 3.96
CA GLY A 107 24.07 46.55 5.20
C GLY A 107 23.15 46.73 6.41
N SER A 108 23.58 46.22 7.57
CA SER A 108 22.91 46.43 8.86
C SER A 108 23.95 46.50 9.98
N GLY A 109 23.99 47.62 10.71
CA GLY A 109 24.96 47.86 11.78
C GLY A 109 26.40 47.99 11.26
N ASP A 110 27.34 47.23 11.84
CA ASP A 110 28.76 47.23 11.49
C ASP A 110 29.09 46.46 10.19
N ASN A 111 28.11 45.76 9.60
CA ASN A 111 28.27 45.00 8.37
C ASN A 111 27.81 45.83 7.16
N LYS A 112 28.75 46.23 6.29
CA LYS A 112 28.48 47.07 5.12
C LYS A 112 27.80 46.33 3.95
N GLY A 113 27.46 45.05 4.08
CA GLY A 113 26.74 44.27 3.06
C GLY A 113 27.47 44.22 1.71
N LEU A 114 26.72 44.08 0.62
CA LEU A 114 27.28 44.14 -0.75
C LEU A 114 27.68 45.56 -1.18
N SER A 115 27.44 46.59 -0.35
CA SER A 115 27.62 48.00 -0.73
C SER A 115 29.06 48.40 -1.09
N GLU A 116 30.07 47.64 -0.65
CA GLU A 116 31.48 47.86 -1.02
C GLU A 116 31.90 47.15 -2.31
N LYS A 117 31.12 46.15 -2.76
CA LYS A 117 31.43 45.32 -3.93
C LYS A 117 30.62 45.71 -5.17
N MET A 118 29.54 46.47 -5.00
CA MET A 118 28.62 46.87 -6.07
C MET A 118 28.95 48.24 -6.64
N ASP A 119 28.78 48.39 -7.96
CA ASP A 119 28.82 49.69 -8.62
C ASP A 119 27.67 50.59 -8.14
N SER A 120 27.95 51.89 -7.97
CA SER A 120 26.97 52.89 -7.46
C SER A 120 25.67 52.91 -8.25
N ASP A 121 25.76 52.79 -9.58
CA ASP A 121 24.61 52.82 -10.49
C ASP A 121 23.73 51.56 -10.38
N GLU A 122 24.31 50.41 -10.05
CA GLU A 122 23.59 49.15 -9.88
C GLU A 122 22.96 49.05 -8.48
N LYS A 123 23.62 49.62 -7.47
CA LYS A 123 23.08 49.82 -6.13
C LYS A 123 21.84 50.72 -6.16
N GLU A 124 21.90 51.84 -6.86
CA GLU A 124 20.77 52.77 -6.98
C GLU A 124 19.57 52.12 -7.67
N LYS A 125 19.80 51.33 -8.73
CA LYS A 125 18.73 50.56 -9.42
C LYS A 125 18.01 49.57 -8.51
N ILE A 126 18.72 48.86 -7.64
CA ILE A 126 18.09 47.96 -6.66
C ILE A 126 17.27 48.78 -5.67
N LEU A 127 17.84 49.84 -5.10
CA LEU A 127 17.14 50.64 -4.10
C LEU A 127 15.88 51.32 -4.65
N ASP A 128 15.91 51.74 -5.91
CA ASP A 128 14.74 52.30 -6.58
C ASP A 128 13.69 51.23 -6.91
N ALA A 129 14.09 50.04 -7.34
CA ALA A 129 13.17 48.90 -7.53
C ALA A 129 12.52 48.46 -6.20
N LEU A 130 13.28 48.44 -5.10
CA LEU A 130 12.76 48.12 -3.77
C LEU A 130 11.83 49.22 -3.23
N LYS A 131 12.11 50.49 -3.52
CA LYS A 131 11.20 51.60 -3.20
C LYS A 131 9.92 51.54 -4.04
N ASP A 132 10.01 51.18 -5.31
CA ASP A 132 8.83 50.97 -6.18
C ASP A 132 7.96 49.82 -5.64
N GLY A 133 8.58 48.68 -5.31
CA GLY A 133 7.89 47.55 -4.68
C GLY A 133 7.22 47.91 -3.36
N GLN A 134 7.90 48.66 -2.49
CA GLN A 134 7.33 49.14 -1.22
C GLN A 134 6.17 50.11 -1.46
N SER A 135 6.36 51.11 -2.32
CA SER A 135 5.33 52.10 -2.65
C SER A 135 4.10 51.45 -3.29
N TRP A 136 4.30 50.40 -4.09
CA TRP A 136 3.23 49.63 -4.69
C TRP A 136 2.46 48.83 -3.64
N LEU A 137 3.14 48.19 -2.68
CA LEU A 137 2.50 47.50 -1.55
C LEU A 137 1.69 48.44 -0.66
N ASP A 138 2.18 49.66 -0.46
CA ASP A 138 1.51 50.67 0.36
C ASP A 138 0.31 51.30 -0.37
N SER A 139 0.40 51.44 -1.70
CA SER A 139 -0.67 52.03 -2.53
C SER A 139 -1.76 51.03 -2.90
N ASN A 140 -1.48 49.72 -2.84
CA ASN A 140 -2.42 48.65 -3.20
C ASN A 140 -2.68 47.70 -2.01
N PRO A 141 -3.28 48.20 -0.91
CA PRO A 141 -3.49 47.41 0.31
C PRO A 141 -4.44 46.21 0.12
N GLU A 142 -5.28 46.25 -0.92
CA GLU A 142 -6.28 45.22 -1.24
C GLU A 142 -5.93 44.37 -2.48
N ALA A 143 -4.71 44.48 -3.03
CA ALA A 143 -4.29 43.72 -4.21
C ALA A 143 -4.42 42.21 -4.00
N ASP A 144 -4.76 41.48 -5.08
CA ASP A 144 -4.93 40.02 -5.01
C ASP A 144 -3.58 39.29 -4.88
N ALA A 145 -3.62 38.06 -4.37
CA ALA A 145 -2.39 37.27 -4.12
C ALA A 145 -1.54 37.07 -5.39
N GLU A 146 -2.17 36.94 -6.56
CA GLU A 146 -1.46 36.80 -7.83
C GLU A 146 -0.82 38.12 -8.28
N GLU A 147 -1.50 39.26 -8.12
CA GLU A 147 -0.93 40.58 -8.43
C GLU A 147 0.29 40.89 -7.55
N ILE A 148 0.22 40.53 -6.26
CA ILE A 148 1.34 40.67 -5.31
C ILE A 148 2.51 39.78 -5.74
N LYS A 149 2.25 38.53 -6.16
CA LYS A 149 3.30 37.61 -6.66
C LYS A 149 3.90 38.07 -7.99
N GLU A 150 3.10 38.63 -8.89
CA GLU A 150 3.57 39.18 -10.16
C GLU A 150 4.48 40.38 -9.92
N LYS A 151 4.07 41.32 -9.05
CA LYS A 151 4.91 42.46 -8.71
C LYS A 151 6.17 42.05 -7.95
N HIS A 152 6.07 41.05 -7.07
CA HIS A 152 7.23 40.43 -6.43
C HIS A 152 8.22 39.88 -7.47
N LYS A 153 7.74 39.11 -8.46
CA LYS A 153 8.58 38.59 -9.56
C LYS A 153 9.17 39.68 -10.44
N GLU A 154 8.46 40.78 -10.67
CA GLU A 154 8.98 41.92 -11.44
C GLU A 154 10.18 42.57 -10.72
N ILE A 155 10.04 42.83 -9.42
CA ILE A 155 11.13 43.40 -8.59
C ILE A 155 12.27 42.39 -8.43
N GLU A 156 11.96 41.10 -8.26
CA GLU A 156 12.95 40.02 -8.24
C GLU A 156 13.71 39.94 -9.57
N GLY A 157 13.04 40.06 -10.70
CA GLY A 157 13.64 40.06 -12.04
C GLY A 157 14.62 41.22 -12.29
N ILE A 158 14.50 42.32 -11.56
CA ILE A 158 15.44 43.44 -11.60
C ILE A 158 16.61 43.20 -10.61
N CYS A 159 16.32 42.74 -9.40
CA CYS A 159 17.31 42.59 -8.35
C CYS A 159 18.20 41.34 -8.54
N ALA A 160 17.61 40.19 -8.88
CA ALA A 160 18.32 38.92 -9.05
C ALA A 160 19.48 38.95 -10.07
N PRO A 161 19.35 39.53 -11.29
CA PRO A 161 20.46 39.58 -12.23
C PRO A 161 21.58 40.52 -11.77
N ILE A 162 21.27 41.54 -10.96
CA ILE A 162 22.30 42.45 -10.42
C ILE A 162 23.02 41.75 -9.27
N VAL A 163 22.29 41.18 -8.32
CA VAL A 163 22.85 40.48 -7.17
C VAL A 163 23.68 39.25 -7.61
N SER A 164 23.20 38.48 -8.59
CA SER A 164 23.91 37.30 -9.12
C SER A 164 25.26 37.62 -9.78
N LYS A 165 25.45 38.82 -10.37
CA LYS A 165 26.76 39.24 -10.87
C LYS A 165 27.81 39.35 -9.76
N TYR A 166 27.38 39.78 -8.58
CA TYR A 166 28.25 39.93 -7.41
C TYR A 166 28.32 38.67 -6.55
N TYR A 167 27.34 37.77 -6.71
CA TYR A 167 27.30 36.41 -6.15
C TYR A 167 27.85 35.35 -7.11
N GLY A 168 28.73 35.73 -8.05
CA GLY A 168 29.34 34.84 -9.05
C GLY A 168 30.13 33.68 -8.42
N GLY A 169 29.42 32.59 -8.14
CA GLY A 169 29.96 31.36 -7.56
C GLY A 169 28.94 30.42 -6.91
N GLY A 170 27.63 30.52 -7.18
CA GLY A 170 26.65 29.58 -6.62
C GLY A 170 25.29 29.72 -7.30
N GLY A 171 24.80 28.64 -7.90
CA GLY A 171 23.65 28.64 -8.81
C GLY A 171 22.33 29.13 -8.22
N ALA A 172 21.53 29.74 -9.10
CA ALA A 172 20.14 30.06 -8.87
C ALA A 172 19.28 28.79 -8.73
N GLY A 173 18.36 28.80 -7.75
CA GLY A 173 17.33 27.79 -7.58
C GLY A 173 16.65 27.93 -6.22
N GLY A 174 15.44 28.49 -6.21
CA GLY A 174 14.64 28.69 -5.00
C GLY A 174 14.34 27.41 -4.22
N ALA A 175 14.04 27.58 -2.94
CA ALA A 175 13.37 26.62 -2.05
C ALA A 175 13.88 25.16 -2.11
N GLY A 176 15.19 24.97 -2.24
CA GLY A 176 15.86 23.71 -1.93
C GLY A 176 16.67 23.90 -0.66
N GLY A 177 16.42 23.07 0.37
CA GLY A 177 17.11 23.12 1.66
C GLY A 177 18.62 22.92 1.51
N VAL A 178 19.34 23.98 1.20
CA VAL A 178 20.81 24.06 1.29
C VAL A 178 21.08 24.79 2.61
N MET A 179 21.87 24.17 3.50
CA MET A 179 22.52 24.92 4.57
C MET A 179 23.29 26.06 3.90
N SER A 180 23.11 27.33 4.32
CA SER A 180 23.84 28.43 3.70
C SER A 180 25.34 28.12 3.69
N GLU A 181 26.08 28.59 2.69
CA GLU A 181 27.53 28.35 2.62
C GLU A 181 28.22 28.88 3.89
N GLU A 182 27.65 29.92 4.50
CA GLU A 182 28.01 30.45 5.82
C GLU A 182 27.75 29.46 6.97
N ALA A 183 26.71 28.63 6.91
CA ALA A 183 26.42 27.60 7.92
C ALA A 183 27.28 26.34 7.74
N LEU A 184 27.63 25.99 6.50
CA LEU A 184 28.64 24.95 6.20
C LEU A 184 30.07 25.42 6.57
N GLU A 185 30.39 26.69 6.35
CA GLU A 185 31.61 27.32 6.86
C GLU A 185 31.58 27.43 8.38
N ALA A 186 30.46 27.73 9.02
CA ALA A 186 30.32 27.72 10.48
C ALA A 186 30.52 26.32 11.08
N LEU A 187 30.13 25.26 10.36
CA LEU A 187 30.37 23.86 10.75
C LEU A 187 31.84 23.43 10.54
N ARG A 188 32.49 23.84 9.45
CA ARG A 188 33.95 23.68 9.28
C ARG A 188 34.74 24.52 10.28
N ALA A 189 34.21 25.70 10.60
CA ALA A 189 34.73 26.56 11.65
C ALA A 189 34.50 25.93 13.03
N LEU A 190 33.46 25.13 13.26
CA LEU A 190 33.26 24.32 14.48
C LEU A 190 34.30 23.21 14.61
N GLU A 191 34.80 22.64 13.51
CA GLU A 191 35.95 21.74 13.51
C GLU A 191 37.22 22.48 13.97
N GLN A 192 37.47 23.66 13.41
CA GLN A 192 38.56 24.55 13.84
C GLN A 192 38.34 25.11 15.26
N LEU A 193 37.09 25.31 15.69
CA LEU A 193 36.71 25.75 17.03
C LEU A 193 36.90 24.62 18.03
N GLY A 194 36.59 23.37 17.63
CA GLY A 194 36.82 22.16 18.41
C GLY A 194 38.30 21.93 18.66
N GLU A 195 39.15 22.10 17.63
CA GLU A 195 40.61 22.11 17.79
C GLU A 195 41.08 23.23 18.73
N ARG A 196 40.47 24.42 18.66
CA ARG A 196 40.81 25.57 19.54
C ARG A 196 40.27 25.44 20.97
N LEU A 197 39.19 24.69 21.17
CA LEU A 197 38.53 24.45 22.46
C LEU A 197 38.96 23.13 23.13
N GLY A 198 39.79 22.33 22.45
CA GLY A 198 40.26 21.04 22.96
C GLY A 198 39.20 19.93 22.95
N LEU A 199 38.16 20.06 22.13
CA LEU A 199 37.15 19.02 21.93
C LEU A 199 37.74 17.90 21.06
N GLN A 200 37.47 16.64 21.42
CA GLN A 200 37.90 15.50 20.61
C GLN A 200 37.05 15.42 19.33
N GLY A 201 37.61 14.91 18.23
CA GLY A 201 36.92 14.85 16.92
C GLY A 201 35.54 14.17 16.96
N SER A 202 35.33 13.22 17.90
CA SER A 202 34.04 12.57 18.13
C SER A 202 32.94 13.50 18.66
N ASP A 203 33.29 14.59 19.35
CA ASP A 203 32.31 15.50 19.94
C ASP A 203 31.84 16.55 18.93
N THR A 204 32.73 17.00 18.04
CA THR A 204 32.37 17.85 16.89
C THR A 204 31.43 17.12 15.94
N GLU A 205 31.69 15.83 15.68
CA GLU A 205 30.84 14.99 14.83
C GLU A 205 29.43 14.82 15.41
N LYS A 206 29.29 14.64 16.74
CA LYS A 206 27.99 14.59 17.41
C LYS A 206 27.22 15.90 17.30
N ILE A 207 27.90 17.04 17.42
CA ILE A 207 27.27 18.37 17.26
C ILE A 207 26.77 18.54 15.83
N PHE A 208 27.57 18.17 14.83
CA PHE A 208 27.16 18.18 13.42
C PHE A 208 25.94 17.30 13.17
N HIS A 209 25.96 16.04 13.63
CA HIS A 209 24.82 15.14 13.50
C HIS A 209 23.56 15.66 14.22
N GLY A 210 23.70 16.32 15.37
CA GLY A 210 22.58 16.95 16.07
C GLY A 210 21.94 18.09 15.29
N VAL A 211 22.74 18.94 14.62
CA VAL A 211 22.22 20.02 13.76
C VAL A 211 21.54 19.46 12.51
N VAL A 212 22.16 18.46 11.89
CA VAL A 212 21.58 17.72 10.74
C VAL A 212 20.25 17.07 11.14
N GLU A 213 20.17 16.51 12.35
CA GLU A 213 18.98 15.89 12.88
C GLU A 213 17.81 16.86 13.01
N GLU A 214 18.01 18.02 13.65
CA GLU A 214 16.96 19.04 13.80
C GLU A 214 16.45 19.52 12.44
N ARG A 215 17.37 19.72 11.48
CA ARG A 215 16.97 20.12 10.12
C ARG A 215 16.19 19.03 9.40
N LEU A 216 16.57 17.77 9.56
CA LEU A 216 15.83 16.64 8.99
C LEU A 216 14.44 16.48 9.61
N LYS A 217 14.26 16.77 10.91
CA LYS A 217 12.92 16.75 11.56
C LYS A 217 11.96 17.71 10.87
N GLU A 218 12.40 18.93 10.58
CA GLU A 218 11.59 19.92 9.86
C GLU A 218 11.24 19.44 8.45
N MET A 219 12.19 18.84 7.73
CA MET A 219 11.97 18.31 6.39
C MET A 219 11.05 17.08 6.36
N MET A 220 10.92 16.36 7.47
CA MET A 220 10.03 15.19 7.57
C MET A 220 8.56 15.56 7.79
N ILE A 221 8.25 16.80 8.19
CA ILE A 221 6.86 17.30 8.30
C ILE A 221 6.13 17.21 6.95
N PRO A 222 6.63 17.82 5.85
CA PRO A 222 5.97 17.72 4.55
C PRO A 222 5.98 16.29 3.99
N VAL A 223 6.99 15.47 4.30
CA VAL A 223 7.02 14.04 3.95
C VAL A 223 5.86 13.29 4.61
N ARG A 224 5.64 13.50 5.92
CA ARG A 224 4.54 12.90 6.67
C ARG A 224 3.19 13.34 6.11
N ASP A 225 3.02 14.65 5.86
CA ASP A 225 1.75 15.17 5.35
C ASP A 225 1.46 14.60 3.95
N ALA A 226 2.47 14.47 3.09
CA ALA A 226 2.35 13.84 1.78
C ALA A 226 2.08 12.33 1.86
N TRP A 227 2.62 11.65 2.87
CA TRP A 227 2.33 10.25 3.15
C TRP A 227 0.88 10.03 3.56
N GLU A 228 0.38 10.85 4.48
CA GLU A 228 -0.99 10.78 4.98
C GLU A 228 -2.00 11.05 3.85
N GLU A 229 -1.75 12.07 3.03
CA GLU A 229 -2.54 12.38 1.84
C GLU A 229 -2.58 11.23 0.84
N ALA A 230 -1.49 10.47 0.71
CA ALA A 230 -1.41 9.33 -0.19
C ALA A 230 -2.10 8.06 0.37
N THR A 231 -2.21 7.92 1.69
CA THR A 231 -2.65 6.68 2.36
C THR A 231 -4.09 6.71 2.85
N TYR A 232 -4.54 7.82 3.44
CA TYR A 232 -5.85 7.92 4.06
C TYR A 232 -6.92 8.49 3.11
N THR A 233 -8.17 8.09 3.31
CA THR A 233 -9.31 8.72 2.62
C THR A 233 -9.53 10.14 3.14
N LYS A 234 -10.18 10.99 2.34
CA LYS A 234 -10.48 12.38 2.73
C LYS A 234 -11.25 12.46 4.06
N GLU A 235 -12.14 11.51 4.32
CA GLU A 235 -12.93 11.40 5.54
C GLU A 235 -12.07 10.96 6.75
N ALA A 236 -11.18 9.99 6.57
CA ALA A 236 -10.25 9.55 7.61
C ALA A 236 -9.23 10.64 7.97
N LEU A 237 -8.76 11.41 6.98
CA LEU A 237 -7.90 12.59 7.21
C LEU A 237 -8.61 13.68 8.00
N MET A 238 -9.90 13.92 7.73
CA MET A 238 -10.70 14.91 8.45
C MET A 238 -10.88 14.51 9.92
N GLN A 239 -11.02 13.22 10.20
CA GLN A 239 -11.14 12.67 11.56
C GLN A 239 -9.79 12.68 12.31
N LEU A 240 -8.70 12.28 11.65
CA LEU A 240 -7.33 12.35 12.20
C LEU A 240 -6.93 13.80 12.53
N ASN A 241 -7.26 14.75 11.65
CA ASN A 241 -7.00 16.18 11.88
C ASN A 241 -7.88 16.78 13.00
N LYS A 242 -9.07 16.20 13.23
CA LYS A 242 -9.94 16.55 14.36
C LYS A 242 -9.40 16.01 15.70
N GLU A 243 -8.75 14.85 15.68
CA GLU A 243 -8.09 14.23 16.84
C GLU A 243 -6.78 14.94 17.21
N ARG A 244 -6.02 15.43 16.22
CA ARG A 244 -4.80 16.25 16.40
C ARG A 244 -4.99 17.54 17.20
N GLY A 245 -6.23 17.96 17.46
CA GLY A 245 -6.58 19.06 18.36
C GLY A 245 -6.56 18.71 19.86
N LYS A 246 -6.23 17.47 20.23
CA LYS A 246 -6.04 17.03 21.63
C LYS A 246 -4.77 16.20 21.74
N ASP A 247 -3.83 16.74 22.51
CA ASP A 247 -2.69 16.14 23.24
C ASP A 247 -1.96 14.90 22.67
N LEU A 248 -0.63 15.02 22.67
CA LEU A 248 0.33 13.98 22.31
C LEU A 248 0.42 12.94 23.44
N GLY A 249 -0.33 11.84 23.35
CA GLY A 249 -0.15 10.73 24.30
C GLY A 249 -1.16 9.61 24.13
N ASP A 250 -0.64 8.44 23.78
CA ASP A 250 -1.25 7.12 23.63
C ASP A 250 -2.09 6.84 22.37
N ASP A 251 -1.50 5.93 21.59
CA ASP A 251 -1.95 5.13 20.47
C ASP A 251 -3.46 4.77 20.46
N PRO A 252 -4.22 5.17 19.42
CA PRO A 252 -5.61 4.75 19.24
C PRO A 252 -5.77 3.32 18.70
N THR A 253 -4.69 2.53 18.59
CA THR A 253 -4.72 1.12 18.15
C THR A 253 -4.43 0.08 19.25
N ALA A 254 -4.37 0.53 20.51
CA ALA A 254 -4.08 -0.31 21.67
C ALA A 254 -5.10 -1.43 21.98
N ASP A 255 -6.22 -1.54 21.26
CA ASP A 255 -7.23 -2.58 21.49
C ASP A 255 -7.34 -3.65 20.39
N GLY A 256 -6.40 -3.70 19.46
CA GLY A 256 -6.28 -4.85 18.56
C GLY A 256 -7.42 -4.97 17.54
N THR A 257 -8.01 -3.86 17.11
CA THR A 257 -9.00 -3.83 16.03
C THR A 257 -8.43 -3.30 14.71
N GLY A 258 -7.26 -3.80 14.30
CA GLY A 258 -6.70 -3.59 12.95
C GLY A 258 -7.36 -4.45 11.85
N ALA A 259 -8.64 -4.80 12.00
CA ALA A 259 -9.34 -5.75 11.13
C ALA A 259 -10.26 -5.11 10.07
N GLU A 260 -10.39 -3.79 10.00
CA GLU A 260 -11.32 -3.14 9.06
C GLU A 260 -10.72 -1.94 8.31
N LEU A 261 -9.49 -2.05 7.82
CA LEU A 261 -8.99 -1.12 6.78
C LEU A 261 -9.49 -1.55 5.39
N GLY A 262 -10.81 -1.68 5.23
CA GLY A 262 -11.46 -2.15 4.00
C GLY A 262 -10.92 -1.49 2.73
N ILE A 263 -9.92 -2.12 2.11
CA ILE A 263 -9.46 -1.82 0.76
C ILE A 263 -10.54 -2.39 -0.17
N LYS A 264 -11.65 -1.68 -0.28
CA LYS A 264 -12.59 -1.88 -1.38
C LYS A 264 -12.09 -1.06 -2.56
N ASP A 265 -11.82 -1.79 -3.64
CA ASP A 265 -11.70 -1.28 -5.01
C ASP A 265 -10.56 -0.28 -5.22
N SER A 266 -9.37 -0.79 -5.53
CA SER A 266 -8.32 0.04 -6.15
C SER A 266 -8.78 0.50 -7.53
N PRO A 267 -8.95 1.81 -7.79
CA PRO A 267 -9.24 2.33 -9.13
C PRO A 267 -7.94 2.38 -9.98
N PRO A 268 -8.06 2.55 -11.31
CA PRO A 268 -7.00 2.25 -12.27
C PRO A 268 -5.83 3.24 -12.22
N LEU A 269 -4.70 2.78 -12.75
CA LEU A 269 -3.39 3.43 -12.90
C LEU A 269 -3.42 4.71 -13.76
N GLU A 270 -4.09 5.77 -13.32
CA GLU A 270 -3.94 7.11 -13.90
C GLU A 270 -3.85 8.17 -12.80
N GLY A 271 -2.65 8.76 -12.66
CA GLY A 271 -2.28 9.73 -11.62
C GLY A 271 -1.34 9.11 -10.59
N VAL A 272 -0.05 9.48 -10.60
CA VAL A 272 0.98 8.90 -9.73
C VAL A 272 0.64 9.14 -8.25
N ARG A 273 0.01 8.15 -7.61
CA ARG A 273 -0.21 8.13 -6.16
C ARG A 273 1.15 8.32 -5.46
N GLY A 274 1.27 9.34 -4.62
CA GLY A 274 2.50 9.64 -3.89
C GLY A 274 3.54 10.49 -4.63
N PHE A 275 3.23 11.15 -5.76
CA PHE A 275 4.17 12.07 -6.42
C PHE A 275 4.77 13.12 -5.46
N LYS A 276 3.93 13.73 -4.62
CA LYS A 276 4.36 14.70 -3.59
C LYS A 276 5.29 14.05 -2.56
N LEU A 277 4.98 12.82 -2.14
CA LEU A 277 5.85 12.03 -1.26
C LEU A 277 7.22 11.76 -1.92
N MET A 278 7.23 11.44 -3.22
CA MET A 278 8.48 11.27 -3.99
C MET A 278 9.32 12.53 -3.97
N GLU A 279 8.69 13.68 -4.20
CA GLU A 279 9.37 14.97 -4.25
C GLU A 279 10.00 15.32 -2.90
N GLU A 280 9.24 15.17 -1.81
CA GLU A 280 9.70 15.47 -0.45
C GLU A 280 10.80 14.50 0.02
N LEU A 281 10.65 13.18 -0.21
CA LEU A 281 11.71 12.21 0.08
C LEU A 281 12.97 12.46 -0.75
N SER A 282 12.82 12.92 -1.99
CA SER A 282 13.96 13.29 -2.83
C SER A 282 14.67 14.54 -2.31
N LYS A 283 13.92 15.53 -1.76
CA LYS A 283 14.53 16.71 -1.11
C LYS A 283 15.35 16.29 0.11
N VAL A 284 14.84 15.35 0.91
CA VAL A 284 15.58 14.76 2.03
C VAL A 284 16.85 14.05 1.56
N ALA A 285 16.75 13.23 0.51
CA ALA A 285 17.91 12.54 -0.07
C ALA A 285 18.96 13.50 -0.66
N ASP A 286 18.51 14.56 -1.34
CA ASP A 286 19.36 15.63 -1.89
C ASP A 286 20.08 16.37 -0.76
N PHE A 287 19.38 16.71 0.32
CA PHE A 287 19.98 17.32 1.51
C PHE A 287 21.04 16.40 2.11
N TYR A 288 20.72 15.12 2.29
CA TYR A 288 21.62 14.13 2.89
C TYR A 288 22.92 13.97 2.09
N THR A 289 22.79 13.88 0.77
CA THR A 289 23.91 13.71 -0.16
C THR A 289 24.76 14.98 -0.29
N ARG A 290 24.12 16.15 -0.48
CA ARG A 290 24.83 17.43 -0.67
C ARG A 290 25.62 17.85 0.56
N ASN A 291 25.11 17.55 1.75
CA ASN A 291 25.80 17.87 3.00
C ASN A 291 26.78 16.79 3.46
N LYS A 292 27.05 15.77 2.61
CA LYS A 292 27.99 14.66 2.89
C LYS A 292 27.75 13.98 4.25
N VAL A 293 26.47 13.82 4.61
CA VAL A 293 26.08 13.12 5.84
C VAL A 293 26.34 11.61 5.70
N LEU A 294 26.25 11.10 4.47
CA LEU A 294 26.63 9.74 4.12
C LEU A 294 28.15 9.57 4.21
N LYS A 295 28.60 8.58 4.99
CA LYS A 295 30.02 8.21 5.05
C LYS A 295 30.35 7.24 3.91
N GLU A 296 30.68 7.79 2.74
CA GLU A 296 30.91 7.03 1.49
C GLU A 296 31.97 5.91 1.66
N ASP A 297 32.96 6.08 2.53
CA ASP A 297 34.06 5.12 2.76
C ASP A 297 33.65 3.85 3.55
N ALA A 298 32.44 3.81 4.10
CA ALA A 298 31.93 2.71 4.93
C ALA A 298 30.83 1.88 4.24
N VAL A 299 30.43 2.24 3.02
CA VAL A 299 29.27 1.66 2.33
C VAL A 299 29.72 0.57 1.37
N ASP A 300 29.66 -0.68 1.82
CA ASP A 300 29.40 -1.77 0.90
C ASP A 300 27.88 -2.06 0.94
N PRO A 301 27.11 -1.70 -0.11
CA PRO A 301 25.68 -1.95 -0.16
C PRO A 301 25.33 -3.45 -0.26
N THR A 302 26.34 -4.32 -0.40
CA THR A 302 26.24 -5.78 -0.39
C THR A 302 26.76 -6.41 0.90
N SER A 303 27.29 -5.61 1.84
CA SER A 303 27.76 -6.12 3.12
C SER A 303 26.59 -6.58 3.99
N GLU A 304 26.72 -7.79 4.55
CA GLU A 304 25.78 -8.34 5.53
C GLU A 304 26.01 -7.76 6.95
N ASP A 305 27.02 -6.91 7.13
CA ASP A 305 27.33 -6.26 8.40
C ASP A 305 26.37 -5.07 8.65
N GLU A 306 25.29 -5.36 9.40
CA GLU A 306 24.26 -4.37 9.74
C GLU A 306 24.82 -3.21 10.58
N ASP A 307 25.86 -3.43 11.38
CA ASP A 307 26.48 -2.40 12.21
C ASP A 307 27.31 -1.44 11.36
N ALA A 308 28.04 -1.96 10.36
CA ALA A 308 28.75 -1.14 9.39
C ALA A 308 27.78 -0.33 8.50
N TRP A 309 26.67 -0.94 8.07
CA TRP A 309 25.62 -0.26 7.32
C TRP A 309 24.96 0.86 8.13
N ALA A 310 24.61 0.60 9.39
CA ALA A 310 24.06 1.61 10.28
C ALA A 310 25.06 2.75 10.54
N ALA A 311 26.35 2.44 10.66
CA ALA A 311 27.41 3.44 10.83
C ALA A 311 27.59 4.35 9.61
N ALA A 312 27.25 3.88 8.40
CA ALA A 312 27.29 4.69 7.20
C ALA A 312 26.17 5.74 7.12
N TYR A 313 25.05 5.50 7.81
CA TYR A 313 23.92 6.41 7.94
C TYR A 313 23.81 6.95 9.37
N PRO A 314 24.67 7.91 9.77
CA PRO A 314 24.74 8.38 11.16
C PRO A 314 23.46 9.07 11.66
N VAL A 315 22.64 9.62 10.75
CA VAL A 315 21.35 10.22 11.10
C VAL A 315 20.23 9.57 10.26
N GLN A 316 19.41 8.75 10.90
CA GLN A 316 18.28 8.08 10.24
C GLN A 316 16.97 8.79 10.59
N VAL A 317 16.20 9.17 9.58
CA VAL A 317 14.86 9.76 9.77
C VAL A 317 13.81 8.72 10.11
N GLY A 318 14.11 7.45 9.82
CA GLY A 318 13.25 6.31 10.14
C GLY A 318 12.91 6.17 11.63
N LYS A 319 13.73 6.75 12.52
CA LYS A 319 13.45 6.74 13.97
C LYS A 319 12.22 7.55 14.39
N TRP A 320 11.69 8.40 13.51
CA TRP A 320 10.46 9.18 13.72
C TRP A 320 9.25 8.59 13.02
N ILE A 321 9.41 7.42 12.39
CA ILE A 321 8.40 6.78 11.56
C ILE A 321 8.22 5.35 12.07
N GLU A 322 6.98 4.90 12.19
CA GLU A 322 6.72 3.49 12.54
C GLU A 322 7.32 2.53 11.50
N ASP A 323 7.76 1.36 11.97
CA ASP A 323 8.47 0.38 11.15
C ASP A 323 7.67 -0.07 9.92
N LYS A 324 6.35 -0.18 10.05
CA LYS A 324 5.46 -0.52 8.93
C LYS A 324 5.41 0.60 7.90
N ASN A 325 5.36 1.85 8.35
CA ASN A 325 5.22 3.03 7.47
C ASN A 325 6.51 3.29 6.69
N LYS A 326 7.69 3.11 7.30
CA LYS A 326 8.97 3.22 6.57
C LYS A 326 9.13 2.15 5.48
N GLU A 327 8.68 0.92 5.72
CA GLU A 327 8.65 -0.15 4.71
C GLU A 327 7.76 0.22 3.52
N GLU A 328 6.55 0.71 3.80
CA GLU A 328 5.59 1.07 2.74
C GLU A 328 6.02 2.34 1.97
N MET A 329 6.55 3.37 2.66
CA MET A 329 7.14 4.57 2.05
C MET A 329 8.24 4.21 1.07
N TYR A 330 9.20 3.38 1.51
CA TYR A 330 10.29 2.91 0.65
C TYR A 330 9.75 2.15 -0.56
N GLY A 331 8.75 1.30 -0.35
CA GLY A 331 8.12 0.56 -1.43
C GLY A 331 7.49 1.46 -2.49
N ILE A 332 6.63 2.40 -2.07
CA ILE A 332 6.01 3.39 -2.98
C ILE A 332 7.10 4.18 -3.72
N PHE A 333 8.19 4.52 -3.02
CA PHE A 333 9.31 5.23 -3.61
C PHE A 333 9.96 4.45 -4.77
N VAL A 334 10.35 3.21 -4.51
CA VAL A 334 10.99 2.38 -5.53
C VAL A 334 10.06 2.10 -6.71
N TRP A 335 8.77 1.85 -6.45
CA TRP A 335 7.78 1.63 -7.50
C TRP A 335 7.69 2.83 -8.44
N ASN A 336 7.44 4.01 -7.88
CA ASN A 336 7.28 5.24 -8.66
C ASN A 336 8.57 5.64 -9.39
N ALA A 337 9.75 5.40 -8.79
CA ALA A 337 11.03 5.62 -9.45
C ALA A 337 11.19 4.76 -10.71
N ILE A 338 10.66 3.53 -10.71
CA ILE A 338 10.73 2.61 -11.85
C ILE A 338 9.67 2.92 -12.90
N THR A 339 8.43 3.19 -12.47
CA THR A 339 7.28 3.34 -13.38
C THR A 339 7.05 4.77 -13.88
N CYS A 340 7.87 5.73 -13.44
CA CYS A 340 7.75 7.13 -13.88
C CYS A 340 7.96 7.26 -15.39
N GLN A 341 7.01 7.90 -16.07
CA GLN A 341 7.08 8.18 -17.50
C GLN A 341 7.93 9.42 -17.82
N ASP A 342 8.03 10.37 -16.88
CA ASP A 342 8.86 11.57 -17.03
C ASP A 342 10.34 11.21 -16.79
N THR A 343 11.17 11.37 -17.83
CA THR A 343 12.59 11.04 -17.79
C THR A 343 13.35 11.86 -16.76
N ALA A 344 13.04 13.16 -16.59
CA ALA A 344 13.76 14.02 -15.66
C ALA A 344 13.44 13.67 -14.20
N ALA A 345 12.15 13.44 -13.90
CA ALA A 345 11.72 13.00 -12.57
C ALA A 345 12.27 11.60 -12.25
N ARG A 346 12.25 10.69 -13.22
CA ARG A 346 12.79 9.33 -13.09
C ARG A 346 14.27 9.32 -12.75
N ASP A 347 15.09 10.11 -13.43
CA ASP A 347 16.54 10.15 -13.19
C ASP A 347 16.84 10.70 -11.79
N LYS A 348 16.09 11.74 -11.36
CA LYS A 348 16.16 12.27 -9.99
C LYS A 348 15.80 11.21 -8.96
N TRP A 349 14.69 10.51 -9.13
CA TRP A 349 14.23 9.50 -8.18
C TRP A 349 15.10 8.26 -8.17
N ASN A 350 15.69 7.87 -9.29
CA ASN A 350 16.67 6.77 -9.36
C ASN A 350 17.96 7.10 -8.60
N ALA A 351 18.43 8.35 -8.66
CA ALA A 351 19.56 8.78 -7.85
C ALA A 351 19.21 8.71 -6.35
N ALA A 352 18.07 9.27 -5.95
CA ALA A 352 17.60 9.26 -4.57
C ALA A 352 17.31 7.84 -4.04
N LYS A 353 16.84 6.91 -4.89
CA LYS A 353 16.54 5.51 -4.53
C LYS A 353 17.70 4.81 -3.83
N THR A 354 18.93 5.14 -4.20
CA THR A 354 20.15 4.53 -3.63
C THR A 354 20.38 4.86 -2.16
N VAL A 355 19.88 6.00 -1.68
CA VAL A 355 20.13 6.49 -0.32
C VAL A 355 18.87 6.49 0.55
N VAL A 356 17.67 6.62 -0.04
CA VAL A 356 16.39 6.71 0.69
C VAL A 356 16.17 5.53 1.63
N GLY A 357 16.52 4.30 1.22
CA GLY A 357 16.38 3.12 2.07
C GLY A 357 17.20 3.24 3.37
N GLY A 358 18.46 3.67 3.27
CA GLY A 358 19.33 3.88 4.44
C GLY A 358 18.93 5.09 5.28
N ILE A 359 18.47 6.18 4.66
CA ILE A 359 17.93 7.35 5.37
C ILE A 359 16.70 6.96 6.22
N LEU A 360 15.83 6.11 5.68
CA LEU A 360 14.68 5.52 6.38
C LEU A 360 15.09 4.45 7.42
N GLY A 361 16.37 4.14 7.58
CA GLY A 361 16.86 3.13 8.51
C GLY A 361 16.50 1.70 8.12
N LEU A 362 16.33 1.42 6.82
CA LEU A 362 16.11 0.08 6.31
C LEU A 362 17.46 -0.55 5.93
N SER A 363 17.79 -1.68 6.54
CA SER A 363 18.95 -2.49 6.14
C SER A 363 18.75 -3.07 4.73
N PRO A 364 19.83 -3.43 3.99
CA PRO A 364 19.70 -4.01 2.66
C PRO A 364 18.77 -5.23 2.62
N LYS A 365 18.83 -6.06 3.68
CA LYS A 365 17.95 -7.23 3.86
C LYS A 365 16.47 -6.83 4.01
N LEU A 366 16.18 -5.80 4.79
CA LEU A 366 14.81 -5.28 4.93
C LEU A 366 14.32 -4.63 3.63
N GLN A 367 15.17 -3.88 2.94
CA GLN A 367 14.84 -3.32 1.63
C GLN A 367 14.47 -4.43 0.63
N GLN A 368 15.27 -5.49 0.53
CA GLN A 368 14.97 -6.65 -0.32
C GLN A 368 13.65 -7.32 0.07
N LYS A 369 13.40 -7.50 1.36
CA LYS A 369 12.12 -8.04 1.86
C LYS A 369 10.91 -7.20 1.44
N VAL A 370 11.03 -5.87 1.46
CA VAL A 370 9.98 -4.96 0.98
C VAL A 370 9.74 -5.14 -0.51
N LEU A 371 10.80 -5.15 -1.32
CA LEU A 371 10.70 -5.31 -2.78
C LEU A 371 10.07 -6.65 -3.17
N VAL A 372 10.49 -7.75 -2.52
CA VAL A 372 9.91 -9.08 -2.68
C VAL A 372 8.41 -9.08 -2.37
N ARG A 373 7.99 -8.45 -1.27
CA ARG A 373 6.56 -8.33 -0.91
C ARG A 373 5.77 -7.54 -1.95
N MET A 374 6.33 -6.45 -2.46
CA MET A 374 5.68 -5.62 -3.46
C MET A 374 5.54 -6.33 -4.81
N VAL A 375 6.61 -6.93 -5.30
CA VAL A 375 6.58 -7.67 -6.57
C VAL A 375 5.59 -8.82 -6.47
N SER A 376 5.55 -9.54 -5.34
CA SER A 376 4.53 -10.56 -5.08
C SER A 376 3.09 -9.99 -5.15
N ARG A 377 2.82 -8.83 -4.55
CA ARG A 377 1.50 -8.16 -4.65
C ARG A 377 1.18 -7.78 -6.09
N TRP A 378 2.14 -7.24 -6.82
CA TRP A 378 1.97 -6.87 -8.22
C TRP A 378 1.70 -8.09 -9.11
N CYS A 379 2.47 -9.17 -8.97
CA CYS A 379 2.22 -10.43 -9.66
C CYS A 379 0.80 -10.93 -9.41
N ASN A 380 0.36 -10.93 -8.15
CA ASN A 380 -1.01 -11.31 -7.79
C ASN A 380 -2.08 -10.43 -8.45
N MET A 381 -1.91 -9.10 -8.45
CA MET A 381 -2.85 -8.19 -9.09
C MET A 381 -2.87 -8.34 -10.61
N PHE A 382 -1.70 -8.44 -11.23
CA PHE A 382 -1.55 -8.59 -12.67
C PHE A 382 -2.20 -9.89 -13.15
N ILE A 383 -1.89 -11.01 -12.50
CA ILE A 383 -2.48 -12.32 -12.82
C ILE A 383 -4.00 -12.28 -12.66
N LYS A 384 -4.51 -11.73 -11.55
CA LYS A 384 -5.97 -11.57 -11.34
C LYS A 384 -6.62 -10.73 -12.43
N SER A 385 -6.00 -9.63 -12.83
CA SER A 385 -6.50 -8.76 -13.91
C SER A 385 -6.51 -9.49 -15.25
N LYS A 386 -5.45 -10.24 -15.58
CA LYS A 386 -5.40 -11.03 -16.83
C LYS A 386 -6.46 -12.12 -16.88
N VAL A 387 -6.68 -12.81 -15.76
CA VAL A 387 -7.74 -13.81 -15.65
C VAL A 387 -9.12 -13.19 -15.78
N GLN A 388 -9.33 -11.96 -15.27
CA GLN A 388 -10.59 -11.24 -15.48
C GLN A 388 -10.80 -10.85 -16.95
N GLU A 389 -9.73 -10.49 -17.67
CA GLU A 389 -9.79 -10.11 -19.09
C GLU A 389 -10.03 -11.31 -20.02
N GLN A 390 -9.33 -12.43 -19.79
CA GLN A 390 -9.23 -13.54 -20.75
C GLN A 390 -9.87 -14.85 -20.25
N GLY A 391 -10.24 -14.95 -18.97
CA GLY A 391 -10.79 -16.15 -18.35
C GLY A 391 -9.75 -17.23 -18.00
N GLU A 392 -8.72 -17.38 -18.82
CA GLU A 392 -7.61 -18.32 -18.66
C GLU A 392 -6.27 -17.57 -18.62
N LEU A 393 -5.28 -18.13 -17.90
CA LEU A 393 -3.95 -17.56 -17.76
C LEU A 393 -2.96 -18.44 -18.52
N LYS A 394 -2.30 -17.88 -19.54
CA LYS A 394 -1.27 -18.62 -20.29
C LYS A 394 0.10 -18.35 -19.72
N LYS A 395 1.00 -19.33 -19.82
CA LYS A 395 2.40 -19.20 -19.39
C LYS A 395 3.10 -18.01 -20.05
N ASP A 396 2.79 -17.74 -21.32
CA ASP A 396 3.35 -16.62 -22.08
C ASP A 396 2.95 -15.25 -21.51
N ASP A 397 1.74 -15.12 -20.95
CA ASP A 397 1.24 -13.86 -20.39
C ASP A 397 2.01 -13.42 -19.14
N VAL A 398 2.69 -14.36 -18.48
CA VAL A 398 3.38 -14.12 -17.21
C VAL A 398 4.90 -14.10 -17.36
N SER A 399 5.41 -14.48 -18.55
CA SER A 399 6.82 -14.41 -18.91
C SER A 399 7.41 -13.01 -18.68
N MET A 400 6.65 -11.96 -19.02
CA MET A 400 7.06 -10.57 -18.82
C MET A 400 7.35 -10.24 -17.34
N LEU A 401 6.63 -10.85 -16.40
CA LEU A 401 6.85 -10.61 -14.97
C LEU A 401 8.21 -11.16 -14.54
N THR A 402 8.57 -12.34 -15.04
CA THR A 402 9.86 -12.99 -14.75
C THR A 402 11.06 -12.25 -15.36
N ASP A 403 10.83 -11.44 -16.41
CA ASP A 403 11.89 -10.65 -17.05
C ASP A 403 11.98 -9.22 -16.46
N TRP A 404 10.87 -8.63 -16.03
CA TRP A 404 10.86 -7.29 -15.44
C TRP A 404 11.38 -7.25 -14.00
N ALA A 405 11.06 -8.24 -13.17
CA ALA A 405 11.45 -8.21 -11.76
C ALA A 405 12.98 -8.21 -11.54
N PRO A 406 13.78 -9.04 -12.25
CA PRO A 406 15.24 -8.93 -12.19
C PRO A 406 15.76 -7.60 -12.71
N MET A 407 15.18 -7.09 -13.80
CA MET A 407 15.65 -5.87 -14.46
C MET A 407 15.47 -4.61 -13.60
N PHE A 408 14.34 -4.48 -12.91
CA PHE A 408 13.98 -3.23 -12.22
C PHE A 408 14.10 -3.30 -10.70
N PHE A 409 13.94 -4.48 -10.11
CA PHE A 409 13.93 -4.70 -8.67
C PHE A 409 15.13 -5.50 -8.17
N GLY A 410 15.96 -6.06 -9.07
CA GLY A 410 17.13 -6.86 -8.69
C GLY A 410 16.75 -8.18 -8.00
N ILE A 411 15.53 -8.67 -8.23
CA ILE A 411 15.05 -9.93 -7.68
C ILE A 411 15.45 -11.05 -8.64
N GLU A 412 16.02 -12.13 -8.12
CA GLU A 412 16.41 -13.27 -8.95
C GLU A 412 15.22 -13.85 -9.73
N LYS A 413 15.50 -14.37 -10.93
CA LYS A 413 14.47 -14.90 -11.82
C LYS A 413 13.73 -16.09 -11.18
N ASP A 414 14.47 -16.94 -10.47
CA ASP A 414 13.91 -18.12 -9.80
C ASP A 414 12.92 -17.70 -8.69
N VAL A 415 13.29 -16.72 -7.87
CA VAL A 415 12.40 -16.14 -6.84
C VAL A 415 11.14 -15.53 -7.45
N THR A 416 11.25 -14.88 -8.60
CA THR A 416 10.09 -14.31 -9.31
C THR A 416 9.21 -15.41 -9.88
N MET A 417 9.81 -16.48 -10.40
CA MET A 417 9.07 -17.64 -10.91
C MET A 417 8.29 -18.34 -9.79
N ASP A 418 8.89 -18.49 -8.61
CA ASP A 418 8.21 -19.01 -7.42
C ASP A 418 7.00 -18.15 -7.01
N MET A 419 7.14 -16.81 -7.06
CA MET A 419 6.02 -15.90 -6.79
C MET A 419 4.88 -16.04 -7.80
N VAL A 420 5.22 -16.17 -9.08
CA VAL A 420 4.25 -16.39 -10.16
C VAL A 420 3.52 -17.72 -9.95
N GLN A 421 4.25 -18.79 -9.65
CA GLN A 421 3.67 -20.09 -9.35
C GLN A 421 2.77 -20.03 -8.11
N ALA A 422 3.20 -19.37 -7.04
CA ALA A 422 2.40 -19.20 -5.83
C ALA A 422 1.09 -18.41 -6.08
N ALA A 423 1.15 -17.34 -6.87
CA ALA A 423 -0.02 -16.56 -7.26
C ALA A 423 -0.99 -17.40 -8.10
N ASN A 424 -0.47 -18.18 -9.05
CA ASN A 424 -1.28 -19.07 -9.87
C ASN A 424 -1.90 -20.21 -9.05
N LYS A 425 -1.14 -20.81 -8.14
CA LYS A 425 -1.65 -21.79 -7.17
C LYS A 425 -2.85 -21.23 -6.40
N SER A 426 -2.78 -19.99 -5.89
CA SER A 426 -3.91 -19.36 -5.19
C SER A 426 -5.12 -19.12 -6.09
N LEU A 427 -4.90 -18.79 -7.37
CA LEU A 427 -5.98 -18.64 -8.35
C LEU A 427 -6.68 -19.97 -8.61
N LEU A 428 -5.91 -21.03 -8.86
CA LEU A 428 -6.42 -22.38 -9.08
C LEU A 428 -7.16 -22.89 -7.85
N GLN A 429 -6.62 -22.70 -6.65
CA GLN A 429 -7.32 -22.99 -5.39
C GLN A 429 -8.71 -22.33 -5.34
N ASN A 430 -8.80 -21.04 -5.67
CA ASN A 430 -10.09 -20.34 -5.71
C ASN A 430 -11.03 -20.88 -6.80
N LYS A 431 -10.51 -21.24 -7.99
CA LYS A 431 -11.29 -21.90 -9.04
C LYS A 431 -11.83 -23.25 -8.56
N VAL A 432 -11.01 -24.08 -7.92
CA VAL A 432 -11.44 -25.37 -7.36
C VAL A 432 -12.52 -25.18 -6.30
N LEU A 433 -12.36 -24.23 -5.38
CA LEU A 433 -13.37 -23.95 -4.37
C LEU A 433 -14.70 -23.50 -5.00
N LYS A 434 -14.64 -22.71 -6.08
CA LYS A 434 -15.85 -22.35 -6.84
C LYS A 434 -16.51 -23.56 -7.50
N ILE A 435 -15.73 -24.49 -8.05
CA ILE A 435 -16.23 -25.74 -8.63
C ILE A 435 -16.89 -26.58 -7.53
N LEU A 436 -16.20 -26.80 -6.41
CA LEU A 436 -16.71 -27.57 -5.27
C LEU A 436 -18.00 -27.01 -4.66
N ASN A 437 -18.19 -25.69 -4.73
CA ASN A 437 -19.40 -25.02 -4.26
C ASN A 437 -20.56 -25.04 -5.28
N LYS A 438 -20.35 -25.56 -6.50
CA LYS A 438 -21.46 -25.72 -7.46
C LYS A 438 -22.45 -26.78 -6.93
N PRO A 439 -23.76 -26.59 -7.17
CA PRO A 439 -24.78 -27.57 -6.76
C PRO A 439 -24.62 -28.92 -7.46
N SER A 440 -23.97 -28.95 -8.63
CA SER A 440 -23.54 -30.17 -9.32
C SER A 440 -22.20 -29.90 -10.01
N VAL A 441 -21.20 -30.71 -9.69
CA VAL A 441 -19.87 -30.68 -10.33
C VAL A 441 -19.90 -31.60 -11.54
N THR A 442 -19.46 -31.12 -12.71
CA THR A 442 -19.42 -31.94 -13.93
C THR A 442 -18.01 -32.51 -14.18
N PRO A 443 -17.90 -33.64 -14.91
CA PRO A 443 -16.62 -34.17 -15.35
C PRO A 443 -15.83 -33.21 -16.25
N GLU A 444 -16.52 -32.42 -17.08
CA GLU A 444 -15.91 -31.40 -17.94
C GLU A 444 -15.22 -30.29 -17.12
N ASP A 445 -15.81 -29.87 -15.99
CA ASP A 445 -15.20 -28.90 -15.09
C ASP A 445 -13.88 -29.43 -14.50
N LEU A 446 -13.81 -30.74 -14.22
CA LEU A 446 -12.61 -31.39 -13.68
C LEU A 446 -11.54 -31.62 -14.74
N SER A 447 -11.93 -31.97 -15.96
CA SER A 447 -11.01 -32.12 -17.09
C SER A 447 -10.32 -30.78 -17.41
N LYS A 448 -11.07 -29.68 -17.45
CA LYS A 448 -10.52 -28.32 -17.63
C LYS A 448 -9.59 -27.94 -16.49
N LEU A 449 -9.99 -28.22 -15.25
CA LEU A 449 -9.15 -27.96 -14.09
C LEU A 449 -7.82 -28.72 -14.16
N ARG A 450 -7.83 -30.00 -14.55
CA ARG A 450 -6.61 -30.81 -14.72
C ARG A 450 -5.71 -30.24 -15.80
N ALA A 451 -6.26 -29.88 -16.95
CA ALA A 451 -5.48 -29.28 -18.04
C ALA A 451 -4.80 -27.98 -17.59
N GLU A 452 -5.51 -27.11 -16.86
CA GLU A 452 -4.93 -25.90 -16.30
C GLU A 452 -3.87 -26.19 -15.23
N VAL A 453 -4.05 -27.23 -14.40
CA VAL A 453 -3.07 -27.59 -13.36
C VAL A 453 -1.79 -28.18 -13.98
N GLU A 454 -1.93 -29.02 -15.01
CA GLU A 454 -0.83 -29.65 -15.74
C GLU A 454 -0.02 -28.64 -16.57
N GLU A 455 -0.67 -27.65 -17.19
CA GLU A 455 0.02 -26.57 -17.93
C GLU A 455 1.06 -25.84 -17.05
N TRP A 456 0.78 -25.75 -15.76
CA TRP A 456 1.62 -25.06 -14.78
C TRP A 456 2.57 -25.97 -13.99
N ASP A 457 2.64 -27.26 -14.35
CA ASP A 457 3.48 -28.27 -13.68
C ASP A 457 3.17 -28.38 -12.18
N LEU A 458 1.88 -28.28 -11.84
CA LEU A 458 1.37 -28.38 -10.47
C LEU A 458 0.65 -29.73 -10.25
N GLU A 459 0.60 -30.18 -9.00
CA GLU A 459 -0.13 -31.37 -8.59
C GLU A 459 -1.40 -31.00 -7.81
N VAL A 460 -2.57 -31.49 -8.25
CA VAL A 460 -3.86 -31.24 -7.58
C VAL A 460 -3.83 -31.61 -6.08
N ALA A 461 -3.20 -32.74 -5.75
CA ALA A 461 -3.17 -33.27 -4.39
C ALA A 461 -2.20 -32.54 -3.45
N LYS A 462 -1.05 -32.08 -3.96
CA LYS A 462 0.00 -31.45 -3.15
C LYS A 462 -0.10 -29.93 -3.16
N ASP A 463 -0.34 -29.34 -4.33
CA ASP A 463 -0.19 -27.91 -4.52
C ASP A 463 -1.49 -27.16 -4.26
N LEU A 464 -2.67 -27.73 -4.51
CA LEU A 464 -3.93 -27.01 -4.31
C LEU A 464 -4.44 -27.01 -2.85
N GLU A 465 -3.70 -27.60 -1.90
CA GLU A 465 -3.99 -27.57 -0.46
C GLU A 465 -5.45 -27.95 -0.11
N LEU A 466 -6.04 -28.82 -0.92
CA LEU A 466 -7.41 -29.28 -0.72
C LEU A 466 -7.45 -30.24 0.47
N SER A 467 -8.50 -30.10 1.28
CA SER A 467 -8.74 -31.05 2.37
C SER A 467 -9.01 -32.46 1.82
N ARG A 468 -8.64 -33.49 2.59
CA ARG A 468 -8.92 -34.90 2.23
C ARG A 468 -10.39 -35.15 1.82
N PRO A 469 -11.42 -34.57 2.48
CA PRO A 469 -12.80 -34.69 2.03
C PRO A 469 -13.08 -34.07 0.66
N GLN A 470 -12.46 -32.92 0.34
CA GLN A 470 -12.62 -32.28 -0.96
C GLN A 470 -12.01 -33.12 -2.08
N LEU A 471 -10.80 -33.66 -1.88
CA LEU A 471 -10.16 -34.58 -2.82
C LEU A 471 -11.02 -35.82 -3.07
N ARG A 472 -11.60 -36.41 -2.01
CA ARG A 472 -12.54 -37.54 -2.14
C ARG A 472 -13.79 -37.16 -2.93
N SER A 473 -14.33 -35.96 -2.74
CA SER A 473 -15.50 -35.48 -3.49
C SER A 473 -15.20 -35.31 -4.98
N LEU A 474 -14.03 -34.76 -5.33
CA LEU A 474 -13.61 -34.61 -6.73
C LEU A 474 -13.39 -35.98 -7.38
N PHE A 475 -12.71 -36.88 -6.68
CA PHE A 475 -12.50 -38.27 -7.11
C PHE A 475 -13.82 -38.98 -7.40
N LYS A 476 -14.84 -38.84 -6.54
CA LYS A 476 -16.17 -39.45 -6.76
C LYS A 476 -16.82 -39.01 -8.07
N VAL A 477 -16.70 -37.75 -8.44
CA VAL A 477 -17.32 -37.21 -9.66
C VAL A 477 -16.62 -37.77 -10.89
N GLU A 478 -15.28 -37.84 -10.88
CA GLU A 478 -14.50 -38.37 -12.00
C GLU A 478 -14.68 -39.88 -12.17
N VAL A 479 -14.65 -40.63 -11.06
CA VAL A 479 -14.95 -42.07 -11.08
C VAL A 479 -16.38 -42.33 -11.55
N ALA A 480 -17.36 -41.50 -11.16
CA ALA A 480 -18.73 -41.66 -11.64
C ALA A 480 -18.82 -41.57 -13.17
N SER A 481 -18.11 -40.62 -13.80
CA SER A 481 -18.07 -40.54 -15.27
C SER A 481 -17.41 -41.76 -15.90
N VAL A 482 -16.28 -42.23 -15.38
CA VAL A 482 -15.56 -43.39 -15.94
C VAL A 482 -16.39 -44.67 -15.83
N VAL A 483 -17.03 -44.88 -14.68
CA VAL A 483 -17.81 -46.09 -14.41
C VAL A 483 -19.08 -46.14 -15.26
N GLU A 484 -19.71 -44.98 -15.49
CA GLU A 484 -20.97 -44.86 -16.23
C GLU A 484 -20.79 -44.75 -17.76
N ASP A 485 -19.55 -44.58 -18.24
CA ASP A 485 -19.25 -44.56 -19.67
C ASP A 485 -19.50 -45.93 -20.31
N PRO A 486 -20.41 -46.03 -21.30
CA PRO A 486 -20.73 -47.29 -21.98
C PRO A 486 -19.68 -47.71 -23.01
N ASP A 487 -18.82 -46.80 -23.47
CA ASP A 487 -17.83 -47.06 -24.52
C ASP A 487 -16.50 -47.62 -23.95
N LEU A 488 -16.31 -47.55 -22.63
CA LEU A 488 -15.13 -48.08 -21.95
C LEU A 488 -15.28 -49.55 -21.57
N THR A 489 -14.23 -50.33 -21.82
CA THR A 489 -14.10 -51.71 -21.31
C THR A 489 -13.78 -51.74 -19.81
N ASP A 490 -14.00 -52.88 -19.14
CA ASP A 490 -13.69 -53.04 -17.70
C ASP A 490 -12.22 -52.72 -17.39
N GLU A 491 -11.27 -53.13 -18.25
CA GLU A 491 -9.85 -52.82 -18.11
C GLU A 491 -9.59 -51.31 -18.19
N GLN A 492 -10.17 -50.63 -19.19
CA GLN A 492 -10.04 -49.18 -19.34
C GLN A 492 -10.69 -48.40 -18.18
N LYS A 493 -11.77 -48.94 -17.60
CA LYS A 493 -12.40 -48.35 -16.41
C LYS A 493 -11.49 -48.44 -15.20
N VAL A 494 -10.83 -49.59 -14.99
CA VAL A 494 -9.86 -49.75 -13.90
C VAL A 494 -8.67 -48.80 -14.09
N ASP A 495 -8.11 -48.72 -15.31
CA ASP A 495 -7.00 -47.82 -15.62
C ASP A 495 -7.38 -46.34 -15.39
N GLY A 496 -8.59 -45.93 -15.79
CA GLY A 496 -9.08 -44.56 -15.57
C GLY A 496 -9.30 -44.22 -14.08
N ILE A 497 -9.73 -45.18 -13.28
CA ILE A 497 -9.88 -45.03 -11.83
C ILE A 497 -8.51 -44.92 -11.16
N GLU A 498 -7.54 -45.70 -11.60
CA GLU A 498 -6.17 -45.65 -11.07
C GLU A 498 -5.47 -44.33 -11.42
N ALA A 499 -5.62 -43.86 -12.67
CA ALA A 499 -5.15 -42.53 -13.07
C ALA A 499 -5.83 -41.40 -12.26
N SER A 500 -7.11 -41.58 -11.92
CA SER A 500 -7.83 -40.65 -11.04
C SER A 500 -7.27 -40.68 -9.60
N ARG A 501 -6.98 -41.87 -9.08
CA ARG A 501 -6.41 -42.08 -7.74
C ARG A 501 -5.06 -41.40 -7.60
N GLU A 502 -4.17 -41.61 -8.57
CA GLU A 502 -2.83 -41.04 -8.57
C GLU A 502 -2.88 -39.51 -8.59
N ALA A 503 -3.69 -38.94 -9.49
CA ALA A 503 -3.80 -37.48 -9.62
C ALA A 503 -4.34 -36.78 -8.37
N PHE A 504 -5.27 -37.41 -7.62
CA PHE A 504 -5.77 -36.87 -6.36
C PHE A 504 -4.96 -37.33 -5.13
N GLY A 505 -3.89 -38.11 -5.30
CA GLY A 505 -3.00 -38.54 -4.21
C GLY A 505 -3.72 -39.35 -3.12
N LEU A 506 -4.72 -40.15 -3.53
CA LEU A 506 -5.50 -40.99 -2.61
C LEU A 506 -4.82 -42.35 -2.37
N ALA A 507 -4.88 -42.83 -1.14
CA ALA A 507 -4.41 -44.18 -0.85
C ALA A 507 -5.33 -45.22 -1.52
N GLU A 508 -4.77 -46.34 -1.97
CA GLU A 508 -5.50 -47.42 -2.65
C GLU A 508 -6.75 -47.86 -1.87
N LYS A 509 -6.59 -48.08 -0.57
CA LYS A 509 -7.71 -48.46 0.32
C LYS A 509 -8.82 -47.39 0.38
N GLU A 510 -8.46 -46.11 0.33
CA GLU A 510 -9.43 -45.01 0.36
C GLU A 510 -10.19 -44.91 -0.96
N ALA A 511 -9.46 -44.93 -2.08
CA ALA A 511 -10.04 -44.88 -3.42
C ALA A 511 -10.98 -46.07 -3.68
N MET A 512 -10.56 -47.28 -3.29
CA MET A 512 -11.39 -48.48 -3.39
C MET A 512 -12.67 -48.38 -2.54
N SER A 513 -12.59 -47.84 -1.31
CA SER A 513 -13.77 -47.64 -0.47
C SER A 513 -14.76 -46.67 -1.12
N GLU A 514 -14.29 -45.53 -1.65
CA GLU A 514 -15.17 -44.54 -2.27
C GLU A 514 -15.77 -45.04 -3.59
N MET A 515 -15.02 -45.81 -4.37
CA MET A 515 -15.50 -46.49 -5.58
C MET A 515 -16.59 -47.50 -5.24
N GLN A 516 -16.38 -48.34 -4.21
CA GLN A 516 -17.38 -49.30 -3.75
C GLN A 516 -18.67 -48.62 -3.30
N ASP A 517 -18.57 -47.56 -2.50
CA ASP A 517 -19.73 -46.79 -2.03
C ASP A 517 -20.47 -46.10 -3.17
N LEU A 518 -19.75 -45.58 -4.16
CA LEU A 518 -20.33 -44.97 -5.35
C LEU A 518 -21.11 -45.98 -6.19
N ILE A 519 -20.50 -47.14 -6.51
CA ILE A 519 -21.15 -48.20 -7.29
C ILE A 519 -22.42 -48.68 -6.57
N LYS A 520 -22.34 -48.93 -5.26
CA LYS A 520 -23.50 -49.30 -4.43
C LYS A 520 -24.61 -48.24 -4.48
N SER A 521 -24.24 -46.97 -4.31
CA SER A 521 -25.18 -45.85 -4.35
C SER A 521 -25.88 -45.71 -5.70
N ARG A 522 -25.12 -45.82 -6.81
CA ARG A 522 -25.66 -45.75 -8.17
C ARG A 522 -26.57 -46.93 -8.50
N CYS A 523 -26.17 -48.16 -8.16
CA CYS A 523 -27.03 -49.34 -8.29
C CYS A 523 -28.36 -49.17 -7.53
N ARG A 524 -28.30 -48.67 -6.29
CA ARG A 524 -29.50 -48.36 -5.51
C ARG A 524 -30.37 -47.29 -6.19
N SER A 525 -29.78 -46.23 -6.72
CA SER A 525 -30.51 -45.17 -7.44
C SER A 525 -31.20 -45.72 -8.69
N CYS A 526 -30.54 -46.57 -9.47
CA CYS A 526 -31.14 -47.22 -10.65
C CYS A 526 -32.35 -48.08 -10.25
N LEU A 527 -32.27 -48.82 -9.15
CA LEU A 527 -33.40 -49.63 -8.64
C LEU A 527 -34.59 -48.77 -8.20
N VAL A 528 -34.33 -47.67 -7.47
CA VAL A 528 -35.38 -46.74 -7.02
C VAL A 528 -36.03 -46.04 -8.22
N ASN A 529 -35.22 -45.55 -9.16
CA ASN A 529 -35.72 -44.89 -10.36
C ASN A 529 -36.51 -45.86 -11.24
N ALA A 530 -36.00 -47.07 -11.48
CA ALA A 530 -36.74 -48.09 -12.24
C ALA A 530 -38.08 -48.43 -11.57
N SER A 531 -38.12 -48.54 -10.24
CA SER A 531 -39.36 -48.76 -9.49
C SER A 531 -40.34 -47.59 -9.62
N GLY A 532 -39.83 -46.35 -9.58
CA GLY A 532 -40.62 -45.13 -9.77
C GLY A 532 -41.19 -45.02 -11.18
N ASP A 533 -40.37 -45.27 -12.20
CA ASP A 533 -40.75 -45.26 -13.62
C ASP A 533 -41.85 -46.31 -13.90
N LEU A 534 -41.75 -47.49 -13.28
CA LEU A 534 -42.80 -48.51 -13.35
C LEU A 534 -44.12 -48.07 -12.72
N LEU A 535 -44.08 -47.34 -11.59
CA LEU A 535 -45.27 -46.80 -10.96
C LEU A 535 -45.93 -45.70 -11.80
N GLN A 536 -45.14 -45.01 -12.63
CA GLN A 536 -45.61 -44.00 -13.59
C GLN A 536 -45.97 -44.59 -14.97
N GLU A 537 -46.01 -45.93 -15.11
CA GLU A 537 -46.29 -46.64 -16.37
C GLU A 537 -45.28 -46.34 -17.51
N ASN A 538 -44.09 -45.84 -17.18
CA ASN A 538 -43.01 -45.59 -18.13
C ASN A 538 -42.07 -46.79 -18.24
N GLU A 539 -42.55 -47.86 -18.89
CA GLU A 539 -41.82 -49.12 -19.00
C GLU A 539 -40.48 -48.99 -19.76
N ALA A 540 -40.39 -48.08 -20.74
CA ALA A 540 -39.17 -47.88 -21.51
C ALA A 540 -38.03 -47.28 -20.66
N ALA A 541 -38.33 -46.28 -19.83
CA ALA A 541 -37.35 -45.70 -18.91
C ALA A 541 -36.93 -46.71 -17.82
N ALA A 542 -37.88 -47.51 -17.32
CA ALA A 542 -37.56 -48.58 -16.36
C ALA A 542 -36.62 -49.63 -16.95
N VAL A 543 -36.77 -50.00 -18.24
CA VAL A 543 -35.84 -50.92 -18.92
C VAL A 543 -34.44 -50.31 -19.03
N ASP A 544 -34.33 -49.03 -19.39
CA ASP A 544 -33.05 -48.32 -19.49
C ASP A 544 -32.30 -48.27 -18.14
N GLN A 545 -33.00 -47.94 -17.06
CA GLN A 545 -32.43 -47.97 -15.70
C GLN A 545 -31.95 -49.37 -15.30
N MET A 546 -32.66 -50.42 -15.72
CA MET A 546 -32.29 -51.81 -15.46
C MET A 546 -31.08 -52.27 -16.30
N GLN A 547 -30.94 -51.79 -17.54
CA GLN A 547 -29.74 -52.03 -18.35
C GLN A 547 -28.50 -51.37 -17.72
N ARG A 548 -28.66 -50.14 -17.23
CA ARG A 548 -27.60 -49.43 -16.51
C ARG A 548 -27.21 -50.14 -15.21
N LEU A 549 -28.18 -50.66 -14.47
CA LEU A 549 -27.94 -51.47 -13.28
C LEU A 549 -27.12 -52.73 -13.60
N GLU A 550 -27.44 -53.44 -14.67
CA GLU A 550 -26.70 -54.65 -15.09
C GLU A 550 -25.23 -54.31 -15.35
N LEU A 551 -24.95 -53.26 -16.13
CA LEU A 551 -23.58 -52.84 -16.45
C LEU A 551 -22.78 -52.44 -15.20
N LEU A 552 -23.38 -51.63 -14.32
CA LEU A 552 -22.72 -51.17 -13.09
C LEU A 552 -22.43 -52.33 -12.13
N ALA A 553 -23.37 -53.27 -11.99
CA ALA A 553 -23.20 -54.41 -11.13
C ALA A 553 -22.20 -55.44 -11.69
N ALA A 554 -22.15 -55.59 -13.02
CA ALA A 554 -21.14 -56.42 -13.69
C ALA A 554 -19.72 -55.93 -13.38
N PHE A 555 -19.50 -54.64 -13.59
CA PHE A 555 -18.24 -53.99 -13.29
C PHE A 555 -17.92 -54.02 -11.78
N GLY A 556 -18.92 -53.79 -10.92
CA GLY A 556 -18.75 -53.89 -9.47
C GLY A 556 -18.28 -55.28 -9.03
N LEU A 557 -18.84 -56.35 -9.59
CA LEU A 557 -18.44 -57.72 -9.27
C LEU A 557 -17.03 -58.06 -9.78
N SER A 558 -16.65 -57.59 -10.97
CA SER A 558 -15.29 -57.78 -11.50
C SER A 558 -14.25 -56.99 -10.69
N ALA A 559 -14.62 -55.83 -10.16
CA ALA A 559 -13.79 -55.01 -9.26
C ALA A 559 -13.81 -55.46 -7.78
N GLY A 560 -14.50 -56.56 -7.43
CA GLY A 560 -14.53 -57.10 -6.07
C GLY A 560 -15.42 -56.33 -5.08
N VAL A 561 -16.42 -55.60 -5.56
CA VAL A 561 -17.42 -54.93 -4.72
C VAL A 561 -18.40 -55.93 -4.13
N GLU A 562 -18.46 -56.01 -2.80
CA GLU A 562 -19.48 -56.78 -2.08
C GLU A 562 -20.76 -55.95 -1.90
N PHE A 563 -21.84 -56.32 -2.59
CA PHE A 563 -23.16 -55.74 -2.39
C PHE A 563 -23.78 -56.32 -1.11
N GLN A 564 -24.06 -55.45 -0.12
CA GLN A 564 -24.73 -55.82 1.14
C GLN A 564 -26.26 -55.87 0.95
N ASP A 565 -26.93 -56.70 1.76
CA ASP A 565 -28.34 -57.12 1.66
C ASP A 565 -29.41 -56.03 1.96
N ASP A 566 -29.02 -54.77 2.17
CA ASP A 566 -29.87 -53.76 2.83
C ASP A 566 -30.74 -52.92 1.88
N TRP A 567 -30.87 -53.30 0.60
CA TRP A 567 -31.68 -52.56 -0.36
C TRP A 567 -33.12 -53.10 -0.32
N GLU A 568 -34.06 -52.36 0.28
CA GLU A 568 -35.46 -52.79 0.37
C GLU A 568 -36.22 -52.52 -0.95
N VAL A 569 -36.54 -53.58 -1.70
CA VAL A 569 -37.47 -53.52 -2.85
C VAL A 569 -38.55 -54.59 -2.66
N ALA A 570 -39.81 -54.16 -2.63
CA ALA A 570 -40.93 -55.06 -2.41
C ALA A 570 -40.90 -56.26 -3.39
N PRO A 571 -41.11 -57.52 -2.91
CA PRO A 571 -41.00 -58.72 -3.75
C PRO A 571 -41.85 -58.70 -5.03
N ALA A 572 -43.03 -58.09 -4.95
CA ALA A 572 -43.92 -57.92 -6.11
C ALA A 572 -43.37 -56.94 -7.16
N MET A 573 -42.68 -55.88 -6.73
CA MET A 573 -42.03 -54.91 -7.63
C MET A 573 -40.82 -55.54 -8.32
N ARG A 574 -40.04 -56.34 -7.58
CA ARG A 574 -38.90 -57.10 -8.11
C ARG A 574 -39.32 -58.04 -9.25
N GLN A 575 -40.40 -58.81 -9.07
CA GLN A 575 -40.91 -59.68 -10.14
C GLN A 575 -41.38 -58.90 -11.38
N LYS A 576 -41.96 -57.71 -11.19
CA LYS A 576 -42.37 -56.84 -12.30
C LYS A 576 -41.17 -56.27 -13.06
N LEU A 577 -40.14 -55.80 -12.36
CA LEU A 577 -38.90 -55.30 -12.96
C LEU A 577 -38.21 -56.38 -13.80
N LEU A 578 -38.06 -57.60 -13.27
CA LEU A 578 -37.51 -58.75 -14.00
C LEU A 578 -38.31 -59.09 -15.25
N LYS A 579 -39.65 -59.06 -15.16
CA LYS A 579 -40.53 -59.35 -16.29
C LYS A 579 -40.42 -58.30 -17.39
N ILE A 580 -40.38 -57.02 -17.03
CA ILE A 580 -40.32 -55.92 -17.99
C ILE A 580 -38.95 -55.86 -18.67
N TYR A 581 -37.88 -56.12 -17.92
CA TYR A 581 -36.53 -56.22 -18.47
C TYR A 581 -36.38 -57.37 -19.48
N THR A 582 -36.91 -58.55 -19.15
CA THR A 582 -36.87 -59.72 -20.02
C THR A 582 -37.73 -59.56 -21.27
N SER A 583 -38.83 -58.81 -21.21
CA SER A 583 -39.69 -58.53 -22.38
C SER A 583 -39.25 -57.32 -23.21
N GLY A 584 -38.55 -56.35 -22.61
CA GLY A 584 -38.25 -55.04 -23.20
C GLY A 584 -36.85 -54.88 -23.82
N SER A 585 -35.91 -55.80 -23.57
CA SER A 585 -34.54 -55.76 -24.09
C SER A 585 -34.47 -56.04 -25.60
N LYS A 586 -34.80 -55.05 -26.42
CA LYS A 586 -34.61 -55.11 -27.87
C LYS A 586 -33.11 -54.91 -28.20
N GLY A 587 -32.38 -56.01 -28.36
CA GLY A 587 -31.09 -56.01 -29.08
C GLY A 587 -29.86 -56.58 -28.34
N ARG A 588 -29.91 -56.74 -27.01
CA ARG A 588 -28.85 -57.41 -26.21
C ARG A 588 -29.51 -58.49 -25.38
N ALA A 589 -29.01 -59.74 -25.45
CA ALA A 589 -29.55 -60.82 -24.66
C ALA A 589 -29.34 -60.51 -23.16
N PRO A 590 -30.41 -60.36 -22.37
CA PRO A 590 -30.30 -59.94 -20.97
C PRO A 590 -29.59 -61.04 -20.16
N ASP A 591 -28.53 -60.71 -19.40
CA ASP A 591 -27.94 -61.65 -18.45
C ASP A 591 -28.83 -61.73 -17.20
N THR A 592 -29.92 -62.46 -17.39
CA THR A 592 -30.93 -62.72 -16.36
C THR A 592 -30.36 -63.36 -15.11
N ARG A 593 -29.27 -64.13 -15.19
CA ARG A 593 -28.62 -64.73 -14.02
C ARG A 593 -27.85 -63.70 -13.20
N MET A 594 -27.15 -62.78 -13.86
CA MET A 594 -26.48 -61.69 -13.16
C MET A 594 -27.50 -60.77 -12.49
N LEU A 595 -28.56 -60.37 -13.20
CA LEU A 595 -29.61 -59.54 -12.62
C LEU A 595 -30.41 -60.25 -11.53
N GLU A 596 -30.69 -61.55 -11.67
CA GLU A 596 -31.27 -62.34 -10.59
C GLU A 596 -30.35 -62.38 -9.37
N ARG A 597 -29.03 -62.48 -9.58
CA ARG A 597 -28.03 -62.46 -8.51
C ARG A 597 -27.97 -61.09 -7.84
N VAL A 598 -27.91 -60.00 -8.59
CA VAL A 598 -27.91 -58.62 -8.07
C VAL A 598 -29.22 -58.30 -7.35
N LEU A 599 -30.36 -58.65 -7.95
CA LEU A 599 -31.67 -58.50 -7.31
C LEU A 599 -31.87 -59.48 -6.14
N SER A 600 -31.15 -60.60 -6.06
CA SER A 600 -31.20 -61.54 -4.92
C SER A 600 -30.38 -61.08 -3.73
N LEU A 601 -29.39 -60.21 -3.96
CA LEU A 601 -28.62 -59.48 -2.94
C LEU A 601 -29.39 -58.24 -2.42
N VAL A 602 -30.62 -58.03 -2.90
CA VAL A 602 -31.58 -57.02 -2.43
C VAL A 602 -32.60 -57.80 -1.62
N HIS A 603 -32.43 -57.87 -0.29
CA HIS A 603 -33.20 -58.79 0.54
C HIS A 603 -34.66 -58.36 0.74
N ALA A 604 -35.45 -59.36 1.14
CA ALA A 604 -36.91 -59.46 1.19
C ALA A 604 -37.62 -58.53 2.18
#